data_AF-A0A937V8M9-F1
#
_entry.id   AF-A0A937V8M9-F1
#
_cell.length_a   1.000
_cell.length_b   1.000
_cell.length_c   1.000
_cell.angle_alpha   90.00
_cell.angle_beta   90.00
_cell.angle_gamma   90.00
#
_symmetry.space_group_name_H-M   'P 1'
#
loop_
_entity.id
_entity.type
_entity.pdbx_description
1 polymer ?
#
loop_
_entity_poly.entity_id
_entity_poly.type
_entity_poly.pdbx_seq_one_letter_code
_entity_poly.pdbx_strand_id
1 'polypeptide(L)'
;MNRLGFHYYPDEGHYTDADLSAWLPALHALGARWLTLRGSAARAVPEPFVRGLLDAGITPIIHLPLRIGTVRPAEITGLLDAYAHWGVRHVVIGDRPNTRREWEPSEWGRSALVERYLDRL
;
A
#
# COMPACT_ATOMS: atom_id res chain seq x y z
N MET A 1 -16.37 15.71 -8.28
CA MET A 1 -15.17 15.01 -8.79
C MET A 1 -13.97 15.54 -8.02
N ASN A 2 -13.50 14.86 -6.97
CA ASN A 2 -12.27 15.26 -6.28
C ASN A 2 -11.42 14.01 -6.07
N ARG A 3 -10.41 13.84 -6.94
CA ARG A 3 -9.54 12.65 -7.04
C ARG A 3 -8.15 12.91 -6.48
N LEU A 4 -7.94 14.03 -5.80
CA LEU A 4 -6.62 14.39 -5.31
C LEU A 4 -6.18 13.41 -4.21
N GLY A 5 -5.00 12.83 -4.42
CA GLY A 5 -4.36 11.93 -3.49
C GLY A 5 -2.88 12.19 -3.40
N PHE A 6 -2.29 11.76 -2.30
CA PHE A 6 -0.86 11.91 -2.03
C PHE A 6 -0.25 10.57 -1.66
N HIS A 7 1.04 10.43 -1.95
CA HIS A 7 1.87 9.43 -1.30
C HIS A 7 2.29 9.99 0.05
N TYR A 8 2.06 9.22 1.10
CA TYR A 8 2.56 9.55 2.42
C TYR A 8 4.06 9.24 2.51
N TYR A 9 4.59 9.16 3.72
CA TYR A 9 6.00 8.81 3.95
C TYR A 9 6.38 7.48 3.27
N PRO A 10 7.58 7.39 2.69
CA PRO A 10 8.06 6.19 2.01
C PRO A 10 8.58 5.12 3.01
N ASP A 11 8.00 5.04 4.21
CA ASP A 11 8.41 4.17 5.30
C ASP A 11 7.21 3.67 6.11
N GLU A 12 7.49 2.84 7.11
CA GLU A 12 6.45 2.24 7.96
C GLU A 12 6.35 2.93 9.34
N GLY A 13 7.16 3.96 9.60
CA GLY A 13 7.38 4.54 10.93
C GLY A 13 6.39 5.63 11.34
N HIS A 14 5.83 6.36 10.37
CA HIS A 14 5.07 7.59 10.61
C HIS A 14 3.55 7.36 10.74
N TYR A 15 3.15 6.36 11.53
CA TYR A 15 1.72 5.99 11.69
C TYR A 15 1.21 6.11 13.12
N THR A 16 1.71 7.09 13.86
CA THR A 16 1.25 7.38 15.22
C THR A 16 0.02 8.28 15.21
N ASP A 17 -0.70 8.36 16.33
CA ASP A 17 -1.80 9.31 16.50
C ASP A 17 -1.33 10.77 16.39
N ALA A 18 -0.07 11.04 16.78
CA ALA A 18 0.55 12.35 16.64
C ALA A 18 0.77 12.71 15.16
N ASP A 19 1.24 11.75 14.35
CA ASP A 19 1.40 11.93 12.91
C ASP A 19 0.04 12.22 12.25
N LEU A 20 -0.99 11.46 12.59
CA LEU A 20 -2.33 11.65 12.05
C LEU A 20 -2.88 13.03 12.41
N SER A 21 -2.78 13.41 13.69
CA SER A 21 -3.27 14.70 14.20
C SER A 21 -2.56 15.88 13.55
N ALA A 22 -1.27 15.75 13.28
CA ALA A 22 -0.48 16.78 12.61
C ALA A 22 -0.86 16.95 11.13
N TRP A 23 -1.13 15.84 10.42
CA TRP A 23 -1.31 15.87 8.97
C TRP A 23 -2.75 16.03 8.49
N LEU A 24 -3.75 15.57 9.26
CA LEU A 24 -5.16 15.66 8.85
C LEU A 24 -5.60 17.09 8.47
N PRO A 25 -5.26 18.16 9.23
CA PRO A 25 -5.64 19.52 8.86
C PRO A 25 -5.09 19.94 7.50
N ALA A 26 -3.83 19.61 7.22
CA ALA A 26 -3.18 19.95 5.95
C ALA A 26 -3.78 19.16 4.78
N LEU A 27 -4.00 17.85 4.96
CA LEU A 27 -4.64 16.99 3.95
C LEU A 27 -6.04 17.50 3.59
N HIS A 28 -6.82 17.92 4.59
CA HIS A 28 -8.13 18.53 4.37
C HIS A 28 -8.06 19.86 3.65
N ALA A 29 -7.16 20.76 4.06
CA ALA A 29 -6.97 22.06 3.42
C ALA A 29 -6.58 21.93 1.94
N LEU A 30 -5.79 20.90 1.61
CA LEU A 30 -5.42 20.56 0.24
C LEU A 30 -6.54 19.85 -0.54
N GLY A 31 -7.64 19.48 0.12
CA GLY A 31 -8.75 18.76 -0.50
C GLY A 31 -8.42 17.30 -0.82
N ALA A 32 -7.46 16.69 -0.12
CA ALA A 32 -7.11 15.29 -0.28
C ALA A 32 -8.34 14.40 0.00
N ARG A 33 -8.49 13.35 -0.82
CA ARG A 33 -9.48 12.28 -0.62
C ARG A 33 -8.87 10.89 -0.65
N TRP A 34 -7.58 10.80 -0.97
CA TRP A 34 -6.85 9.54 -1.09
C TRP A 34 -5.47 9.70 -0.45
N LEU A 35 -4.99 8.66 0.21
CA LEU A 35 -3.64 8.64 0.75
C LEU A 35 -3.03 7.26 0.56
N THR A 36 -1.89 7.20 -0.13
CA THR A 36 -1.15 5.95 -0.31
C THR A 36 -0.17 5.76 0.85
N LEU A 37 -0.31 4.65 1.57
CA LEU A 37 0.47 4.30 2.76
C LEU A 37 1.40 3.14 2.43
N ARG A 38 2.64 3.23 2.88
CA ARG A 38 3.63 2.17 2.75
C ARG A 38 3.46 1.14 3.85
N GLY A 39 3.30 -0.13 3.49
CA GLY A 39 3.31 -1.26 4.43
C GLY A 39 4.27 -2.36 4.00
N SER A 40 4.35 -3.42 4.78
CA SER A 40 5.09 -4.64 4.44
C SER A 40 4.28 -5.89 4.80
N ALA A 41 4.74 -7.07 4.36
CA ALA A 41 4.13 -8.34 4.80
C ALA A 41 4.33 -8.59 6.31
N ALA A 42 5.40 -8.03 6.90
CA ALA A 42 5.75 -8.24 8.29
C ALA A 42 5.07 -7.25 9.24
N ARG A 43 4.73 -6.05 8.76
CA ARG A 43 4.19 -4.97 9.59
C ARG A 43 3.08 -4.23 8.86
N ALA A 44 1.90 -4.31 9.48
CA ALA A 44 0.72 -3.59 9.04
C ALA A 44 0.85 -2.09 9.34
N VAL A 45 0.18 -1.26 8.54
CA VAL A 45 -0.19 0.09 8.96
C VAL A 45 -1.14 -0.06 10.16
N PRO A 46 -0.88 0.57 11.32
CA PRO A 46 -1.72 0.47 12.50
C PRO A 46 -3.19 0.82 12.23
N GLU A 47 -4.10 0.02 12.79
CA GLU A 47 -5.55 0.25 12.69
C GLU A 47 -5.99 1.67 13.08
N PRO A 48 -5.50 2.28 14.19
CA PRO A 48 -5.94 3.63 14.57
C PRO A 48 -5.67 4.67 13.48
N PHE A 49 -4.52 4.57 12.80
CA PHE A 49 -4.16 5.47 11.71
C PHE A 49 -5.08 5.27 10.49
N VAL A 50 -5.32 4.01 10.11
CA VAL A 50 -6.23 3.66 9.00
C VAL A 50 -7.65 4.14 9.28
N ARG A 51 -8.18 3.86 10.48
CA ARG A 51 -9.52 4.29 10.87
C ARG A 51 -9.64 5.80 10.93
N GLY A 52 -8.64 6.48 11.50
CA GLY A 52 -8.63 7.93 11.54
C GLY A 52 -8.66 8.61 10.16
N LEU A 53 -8.00 8.03 9.15
CA LEU A 53 -8.13 8.51 7.76
C LEU A 53 -9.54 8.28 7.21
N LEU A 54 -10.10 7.08 7.41
CA LEU A 54 -11.43 6.72 6.93
C LEU A 54 -12.51 7.60 7.56
N ASP A 55 -12.42 7.86 8.87
CA ASP A 55 -13.33 8.73 9.62
C ASP A 55 -13.22 10.19 9.14
N ALA A 56 -12.03 10.61 8.73
CA ALA A 56 -11.79 11.88 8.06
C ALA A 56 -12.23 11.91 6.58
N GLY A 57 -12.80 10.82 6.05
CA GLY A 57 -13.24 10.73 4.65
C GLY A 57 -12.08 10.70 3.64
N ILE A 58 -10.90 10.26 4.07
CA ILE A 58 -9.72 10.03 3.23
C ILE A 58 -9.59 8.52 3.00
N THR A 59 -9.64 8.10 1.74
CA THR A 59 -9.54 6.69 1.36
C THR A 59 -8.08 6.24 1.37
N PRO A 60 -7.69 5.26 2.21
CA PRO A 60 -6.34 4.71 2.19
C PRO A 60 -6.14 3.76 1.00
N ILE A 61 -4.96 3.82 0.39
CA ILE A 61 -4.43 2.81 -0.52
C ILE A 61 -3.21 2.21 0.16
N ILE A 62 -3.23 0.91 0.47
CA ILE A 62 -2.08 0.26 1.11
C ILE A 62 -1.15 -0.24 0.01
N HIS A 63 0.09 0.26 -0.01
CA HIS A 63 1.13 -0.21 -0.92
C HIS A 63 2.07 -1.18 -0.22
N LEU A 64 1.99 -2.45 -0.61
CA LEU A 64 2.87 -3.53 -0.19
C LEU A 64 3.89 -3.80 -1.31
N PRO A 65 5.13 -3.29 -1.24
CA PRO A 65 6.16 -3.39 -2.27
C PRO A 65 6.82 -4.78 -2.31
N LEU A 66 6.01 -5.83 -2.28
CA LEU A 66 6.50 -7.21 -2.20
C LEU A 66 7.22 -7.58 -3.48
N ARG A 67 8.39 -8.22 -3.35
CA ARG A 67 9.06 -8.79 -4.52
C ARG A 67 8.33 -10.05 -4.95
N ILE A 68 8.31 -10.24 -6.26
CA ILE A 68 7.58 -11.35 -6.87
C ILE A 68 8.26 -12.67 -6.49
N GLY A 69 7.47 -13.63 -6.02
CA GLY A 69 7.97 -14.94 -5.61
C GLY A 69 8.66 -14.98 -4.24
N THR A 70 8.74 -13.87 -3.50
CA THR A 70 9.31 -13.85 -2.15
C THR A 70 8.28 -14.06 -1.04
N VAL A 71 6.99 -13.94 -1.36
CA VAL A 71 5.89 -14.08 -0.39
C VAL A 71 4.78 -14.90 -1.04
N ARG A 72 4.27 -15.93 -0.35
CA ARG A 72 3.11 -16.70 -0.83
C ARG A 72 1.81 -15.99 -0.43
N PRO A 73 0.72 -16.12 -1.21
CA PRO A 73 -0.57 -15.49 -0.88
C PRO A 73 -1.05 -15.77 0.54
N ALA A 74 -0.90 -17.02 1.01
CA ALA A 74 -1.29 -17.44 2.36
C ALA A 74 -0.57 -16.69 3.50
N GLU A 75 0.60 -16.11 3.23
CA GLU A 75 1.38 -15.35 4.22
C GLU A 75 0.83 -13.93 4.43
N ILE A 76 0.07 -13.41 3.45
CA ILE A 76 -0.53 -12.07 3.52
C ILE A 76 -2.05 -12.08 3.64
N THR A 77 -2.71 -13.24 3.51
CA THR A 77 -4.18 -13.34 3.65
C THR A 77 -4.69 -12.71 4.95
N GLY A 78 -4.12 -13.06 6.10
CA GLY A 78 -4.54 -12.48 7.38
C GLY A 78 -4.32 -10.95 7.47
N LEU A 79 -3.26 -10.44 6.83
CA LEU A 79 -3.01 -9.01 6.75
C LEU A 79 -4.07 -8.30 5.87
N LEU A 80 -4.40 -8.88 4.72
CA LEU A 80 -5.42 -8.36 3.81
C LEU A 80 -6.81 -8.41 4.45
N ASP A 81 -7.13 -9.48 5.18
CA ASP A 81 -8.38 -9.63 5.93
C ASP A 81 -8.51 -8.55 7.01
N ALA A 82 -7.43 -8.29 7.77
CA ALA A 82 -7.41 -7.20 8.75
C ALA A 82 -7.67 -5.84 8.09
N TYR A 83 -6.98 -5.52 6.99
CA TYR A 83 -7.23 -4.28 6.25
C TYR A 83 -8.67 -4.18 5.74
N ALA A 84 -9.22 -5.27 5.21
CA ALA A 84 -10.60 -5.32 4.74
C ALA A 84 -11.61 -5.08 5.88
N HIS A 85 -11.34 -5.63 7.07
CA HIS A 85 -12.14 -5.43 8.28
C HIS A 85 -12.11 -3.98 8.76
N TRP A 86 -10.95 -3.33 8.71
CA TRP A 86 -10.79 -1.91 9.06
C TRP A 86 -11.44 -0.97 8.05
N GLY A 87 -11.80 -1.47 6.86
CA GLY A 87 -12.51 -0.71 5.82
C GLY A 87 -11.64 -0.29 4.63
N VAL A 88 -10.38 -0.75 4.56
CA VAL A 88 -9.54 -0.59 3.36
C VAL A 88 -10.16 -1.37 2.21
N ARG A 89 -10.18 -0.75 1.03
CA ARG A 89 -10.68 -1.37 -0.22
C ARG A 89 -9.65 -1.46 -1.33
N HIS A 90 -8.48 -0.85 -1.15
CA HIS A 90 -7.46 -0.74 -2.18
C HIS A 90 -6.11 -1.15 -1.62
N VAL A 91 -5.51 -2.17 -2.23
CA VAL A 91 -4.16 -2.64 -1.92
C VAL A 91 -3.40 -2.77 -3.24
N VAL A 92 -2.18 -2.24 -3.27
CA VAL A 92 -1.22 -2.40 -4.36
C VAL A 92 -0.18 -3.41 -3.89
N ILE A 93 -0.05 -4.52 -4.62
CA ILE A 93 0.96 -5.55 -4.35
C ILE A 93 2.10 -5.39 -5.36
N GLY A 94 3.34 -5.37 -4.88
CA GLY A 94 4.54 -5.13 -5.68
C GLY A 94 4.86 -3.67 -5.91
N ASP A 95 6.02 -3.39 -6.47
CA ASP A 95 6.44 -2.05 -6.87
C ASP A 95 7.01 -2.12 -8.29
N ARG A 96 6.42 -1.39 -9.25
CA ARG A 96 6.93 -1.22 -10.63
C ARG A 96 7.49 -2.52 -11.25
N PRO A 97 6.66 -3.56 -11.45
CA PRO A 97 7.09 -4.86 -11.98
C PRO A 97 7.59 -4.77 -13.43
N ASN A 98 7.50 -3.61 -14.08
CA ASN A 98 8.10 -3.35 -15.39
C ASN A 98 9.56 -2.84 -15.30
N THR A 99 10.24 -3.00 -14.16
CA THR A 99 11.63 -2.55 -13.98
C THR A 99 12.56 -3.70 -13.63
N ARG A 100 13.78 -3.70 -14.21
CA ARG A 100 14.75 -4.81 -14.07
C ARG A 100 15.06 -5.19 -12.62
N ARG A 101 15.12 -4.22 -11.72
CA ARG A 101 15.48 -4.42 -10.31
C ARG A 101 14.47 -5.27 -9.52
N GLU A 102 13.26 -5.42 -10.05
CA GLU A 102 12.15 -6.15 -9.42
C GLU A 102 12.12 -7.63 -9.84
N TRP A 103 13.06 -8.04 -10.70
CA TRP A 103 13.18 -9.38 -11.22
C TRP A 103 14.57 -9.92 -10.96
N GLU A 104 14.64 -11.24 -10.76
CA GLU A 104 15.91 -11.95 -10.87
C GLU A 104 16.51 -11.74 -12.27
N PRO A 105 17.85 -11.59 -12.40
CA PRO A 105 18.49 -11.33 -13.70
C PRO A 105 18.15 -12.38 -14.77
N SER A 106 17.97 -13.64 -14.37
CA SER A 106 17.58 -14.76 -15.23
C SER A 106 16.14 -14.66 -15.74
N GLU A 107 15.27 -13.94 -15.03
CA GLU A 107 13.85 -13.82 -15.35
C GLU A 107 13.54 -12.58 -16.20
N TRP A 108 14.28 -11.49 -16.04
CA TRP A 108 14.02 -10.23 -16.77
C TRP A 108 14.05 -10.38 -18.30
N GLY A 109 14.98 -11.18 -18.83
CA GLY A 109 15.16 -11.37 -20.28
C GLY A 109 14.12 -12.28 -20.95
N ARG A 110 13.21 -12.89 -20.18
CA ARG A 110 12.21 -13.83 -20.71
C ARG A 110 10.98 -13.08 -21.22
N SER A 111 10.36 -13.55 -22.31
CA SER A 111 9.13 -13.01 -22.90
C SER A 111 7.91 -13.13 -21.98
N ALA A 112 6.89 -12.27 -22.16
CA ALA A 112 5.66 -12.25 -21.36
C ALA A 112 5.89 -11.91 -19.87
N LEU A 113 6.63 -10.83 -19.62
CA LEU A 113 6.99 -10.38 -18.27
C LEU A 113 5.76 -10.08 -17.40
N VAL A 114 4.73 -9.47 -17.98
CA VAL A 114 3.52 -9.06 -17.24
C VAL A 114 2.69 -10.28 -16.87
N GLU A 115 2.53 -11.23 -17.78
CA GLU A 115 1.76 -12.47 -17.56
C GLU A 115 2.40 -13.30 -16.45
N ARG A 116 3.73 -13.49 -16.50
CA ARG A 116 4.45 -14.21 -15.44
C ARG A 116 4.42 -13.50 -14.08
N TYR A 117 4.23 -12.19 -14.07
CA TYR A 117 4.03 -11.44 -12.83
C TYR A 117 2.66 -11.78 -12.23
N LEU A 118 1.62 -11.78 -13.07
CA LEU A 118 0.26 -12.12 -12.65
C LEU A 118 0.14 -13.58 -12.19
N ASP A 119 0.88 -14.51 -12.80
CA ASP A 119 0.90 -15.93 -12.40
C ASP A 119 1.55 -16.18 -11.03
N ARG A 120 2.28 -15.19 -10.48
CA ARG A 120 3.03 -15.30 -9.21
C ARG A 120 2.45 -14.45 -8.08
N LEU A 121 1.43 -13.65 -8.37
CA LEU A 121 0.62 -12.92 -7.39
C LEU A 121 -0.38 -13.87 -6.70
#